data_AF-A0A534MVE8-F1
#
_entry.id   AF-A0A534MVE8-F1
#
_cell.length_a   1.000
_cell.length_b   1.000
_cell.length_c   1.000
_cell.angle_alpha   90.00
_cell.angle_beta   90.00
_cell.angle_gamma   90.00
#
_symmetry.space_group_name_H-M   'P 1'
#
loop_
_entity.id
_entity.type
_entity.pdbx_description
1 polymer ?
#
loop_
_entity_poly.entity_id
_entity_poly.type
_entity_poly.pdbx_seq_one_letter_code
_entity_poly.pdbx_strand_id
1 'polypeptide(L)'
;MLAVVHHPTAPLKLFSQPVISFLWRRARMWARSDLVAELKGLGLLRTGDLERSFLRVRQESFLPESFGLLAYADMPLPLHEAPHPTTMPSARCLIAALDLLELHGGLRILVEGCRGGYPGALLAEVVGPEQVVVVETNPERRNRTIQRMQAAGFDAVRVLASLPDETFDRILVLDATPPRQLVSRIADPGFLIARGRGVHDLAFVKLIRNSGETLQITFNEAPSAAVEGSRDEVTPVDFGRLFAVEDLLAHAWEGRVTGHYDQHFRDIVVETFAGGPLDLNAFDAAQEPCKDAARRAFQAAYILQSAGELERAADAYERSIRLAPSGEAHTFHAWTFSFMGRYDDAIEECKRAIAVDPSFGNPYNDIGAYLIELNRLDEAIPWLEQAISAPRYCCYFYAHTNLARVYLQKGMREKARKSLLAALRVNPEYE
;
A
#
# COMPACT_ATOMS: atom_id res chain seq x y z
N MET A 1 -31.50 15.17 -27.29
CA MET A 1 -31.67 13.93 -28.08
C MET A 1 -30.28 13.45 -28.44
N LEU A 2 -30.00 12.16 -28.21
CA LEU A 2 -28.77 11.40 -28.53
C LEU A 2 -27.55 11.63 -27.60
N ALA A 3 -26.85 10.61 -27.10
CA ALA A 3 -27.01 9.16 -27.25
C ALA A 3 -26.50 8.44 -25.99
N VAL A 4 -27.33 7.52 -25.49
CA VAL A 4 -27.02 6.52 -24.46
C VAL A 4 -26.15 5.45 -25.12
N VAL A 5 -24.93 5.23 -24.61
CA VAL A 5 -24.13 4.05 -24.98
C VAL A 5 -24.58 2.90 -24.09
N HIS A 6 -25.22 1.92 -24.71
CA HIS A 6 -25.66 0.68 -24.06
C HIS A 6 -24.47 -0.16 -23.58
N HIS A 7 -24.48 -0.50 -22.29
CA HIS A 7 -23.66 -1.57 -21.72
C HIS A 7 -24.05 -2.93 -22.31
N PRO A 8 -23.09 -3.77 -22.75
CA PRO A 8 -23.34 -5.19 -22.94
C PRO A 8 -23.47 -5.86 -21.57
N THR A 9 -24.67 -6.33 -21.28
CA THR A 9 -25.03 -7.12 -20.12
C THR A 9 -24.48 -8.55 -20.22
N ALA A 10 -23.49 -8.88 -19.40
CA ALA A 10 -23.26 -10.24 -18.91
C ALA A 10 -22.53 -10.17 -17.56
N PRO A 11 -23.18 -10.48 -16.43
CA PRO A 11 -22.51 -10.45 -15.13
C PRO A 11 -21.62 -11.70 -15.01
N LEU A 12 -20.31 -11.51 -15.11
CA LEU A 12 -19.30 -12.44 -14.60
C LEU A 12 -19.59 -12.62 -13.09
N LYS A 13 -20.02 -13.82 -12.69
CA LYS A 13 -20.44 -14.16 -11.31
C LYS A 13 -19.35 -14.00 -10.23
N LEU A 14 -18.15 -13.54 -10.56
CA LEU A 14 -17.09 -13.15 -9.62
C LEU A 14 -17.32 -11.77 -8.96
N PHE A 15 -18.20 -10.92 -9.52
CA PHE A 15 -18.36 -9.52 -9.10
C PHE A 15 -19.46 -9.28 -8.03
N SER A 16 -20.02 -10.31 -7.42
CA SER A 16 -21.05 -10.17 -6.36
C SER A 16 -20.49 -10.00 -4.94
N GLN A 17 -19.16 -9.99 -4.78
CA GLN A 17 -18.49 -9.73 -3.51
C GLN A 17 -18.47 -8.22 -3.22
N PRO A 18 -19.01 -7.72 -2.09
CA PRO A 18 -19.07 -6.30 -1.74
C PRO A 18 -17.70 -5.60 -1.79
N VAL A 19 -16.65 -6.34 -1.44
CA VAL A 19 -15.26 -5.89 -1.46
C VAL A 19 -14.83 -5.52 -2.89
N ILE A 20 -15.08 -6.40 -3.88
CA ILE A 20 -14.66 -6.16 -5.26
C ILE A 20 -15.38 -4.94 -5.87
N SER A 21 -16.66 -4.73 -5.53
CA SER A 21 -17.42 -3.53 -5.93
C SER A 21 -16.88 -2.25 -5.28
N PHE A 22 -16.44 -2.34 -4.02
CA PHE A 22 -15.83 -1.23 -3.28
C PHE A 22 -14.45 -0.86 -3.84
N LEU A 23 -13.63 -1.84 -4.22
CA LEU A 23 -12.30 -1.60 -4.82
C LEU A 23 -12.39 -0.94 -6.19
N TRP A 24 -13.39 -1.34 -7.00
CA TRP A 24 -13.63 -0.77 -8.32
C TRP A 24 -13.95 0.73 -8.29
N ARG A 25 -14.54 1.23 -7.20
CA ARG A 25 -14.85 2.67 -7.02
C ARG A 25 -13.65 3.50 -6.57
N ARG A 26 -12.55 2.87 -6.13
CA ARG A 26 -11.36 3.55 -5.57
C ARG A 26 -10.06 3.32 -6.34
N ALA A 27 -10.00 2.33 -7.23
CA ALA A 27 -8.83 2.09 -8.06
C ALA A 27 -8.59 3.26 -9.03
N ARG A 28 -7.48 3.99 -8.85
CA ARG A 28 -7.00 4.94 -9.87
C ARG A 28 -6.40 4.13 -11.01
N MET A 29 -7.00 4.26 -12.19
CA MET A 29 -6.45 3.71 -13.43
C MET A 29 -5.52 4.75 -14.04
N TRP A 30 -4.23 4.46 -14.04
CA TRP A 30 -3.22 5.37 -14.56
C TRP A 30 -2.96 5.10 -16.05
N ALA A 31 -2.77 6.15 -16.85
CA ALA A 31 -1.99 5.98 -18.06
C ALA A 31 -0.53 5.71 -17.65
N ARG A 32 0.17 4.82 -18.37
CA ARG A 32 1.56 4.45 -18.06
C ARG A 32 2.51 5.64 -17.91
N SER A 33 2.34 6.66 -18.74
CA SER A 33 3.13 7.91 -18.70
C SER A 33 2.91 8.69 -17.40
N ASP A 34 1.68 8.69 -16.91
CA ASP A 34 1.25 9.49 -15.77
C ASP A 34 1.77 8.85 -14.49
N LEU A 35 1.70 7.51 -14.40
CA LEU A 35 2.32 6.75 -13.32
C LEU A 35 3.86 6.92 -13.31
N VAL A 36 4.52 6.96 -14.46
CA VAL A 36 5.96 7.27 -14.52
C VAL A 36 6.26 8.66 -13.97
N ALA A 37 5.47 9.66 -14.36
CA ALA A 37 5.64 11.03 -13.87
C ALA A 37 5.44 11.12 -12.36
N GLU A 38 4.41 10.46 -11.82
CA GLU A 38 4.17 10.38 -10.38
C GLU A 38 5.32 9.69 -9.64
N LEU A 39 5.76 8.51 -10.09
CA LEU A 39 6.85 7.76 -9.47
C LEU A 39 8.16 8.55 -9.44
N LYS A 40 8.43 9.34 -10.49
CA LYS A 40 9.57 10.25 -10.54
C LYS A 40 9.40 11.43 -9.59
N GLY A 41 8.20 12.01 -9.52
CA GLY A 41 7.87 13.07 -8.56
C GLY A 41 8.02 12.62 -7.10
N LEU A 42 7.75 11.34 -6.82
CA LEU A 42 7.96 10.70 -5.52
C LEU A 42 9.40 10.19 -5.32
N GLY A 43 10.31 10.33 -6.28
CA GLY A 43 11.68 9.81 -6.15
C GLY A 43 11.79 8.27 -6.06
N LEU A 44 10.75 7.55 -6.48
CA LEU A 44 10.68 6.07 -6.46
C LEU A 44 11.14 5.42 -7.76
N LEU A 45 11.22 6.21 -8.83
CA LEU A 45 11.82 5.83 -10.10
C LEU A 45 12.97 6.79 -10.38
N ARG A 46 14.20 6.34 -10.10
CA ARG A 46 15.42 7.16 -10.16
C ARG A 46 16.24 6.87 -11.40
N THR A 47 16.14 5.65 -11.93
CA THR A 47 16.94 5.19 -13.06
C THR A 47 16.20 5.30 -14.41
N GLY A 48 16.87 5.86 -15.42
CA GLY A 48 16.31 5.96 -16.77
C GLY A 48 16.15 4.61 -17.48
N ASP A 49 16.93 3.60 -17.08
CA ASP A 49 16.82 2.25 -17.61
C ASP A 49 15.50 1.58 -17.21
N LEU A 50 15.13 1.66 -15.93
CA LEU A 50 13.85 1.11 -15.45
C LEU A 50 12.65 1.89 -16.00
N GLU A 51 12.76 3.20 -16.17
CA GLU A 51 11.73 4.03 -16.81
C GLU A 51 11.44 3.54 -18.24
N ARG A 52 12.50 3.36 -19.05
CA ARG A 52 12.37 2.84 -20.42
C ARG A 52 11.77 1.45 -20.45
N SER A 53 12.21 0.58 -19.55
CA SER A 53 11.69 -0.77 -19.43
C SER A 53 10.20 -0.77 -19.11
N PHE A 54 9.77 0.02 -18.12
CA PHE A 54 8.38 0.12 -17.71
C PHE A 54 7.45 0.65 -18.80
N LEU A 55 7.92 1.62 -19.60
CA LEU A 55 7.15 2.15 -20.73
C LEU A 55 7.03 1.14 -21.89
N ARG A 56 8.01 0.24 -22.06
CA ARG A 56 8.04 -0.77 -23.14
C ARG A 56 7.28 -2.04 -22.77
N VAL A 57 7.56 -2.61 -21.59
CA VAL A 57 6.97 -3.87 -21.16
C VAL A 57 5.55 -3.64 -20.70
N ARG A 58 4.60 -4.20 -21.47
CA ARG A 58 3.16 -4.05 -21.24
C ARG A 58 2.68 -4.98 -20.14
N GLN A 59 2.32 -4.45 -18.98
CA GLN A 59 1.78 -5.22 -17.84
C GLN A 59 0.53 -6.02 -18.21
N GLU A 60 -0.32 -5.51 -19.10
CA GLU A 60 -1.49 -6.21 -19.61
C GLU A 60 -1.15 -7.55 -20.29
N SER A 61 0.05 -7.68 -20.87
CA SER A 61 0.52 -8.94 -21.47
C SER A 61 0.83 -10.02 -20.44
N PHE A 62 0.89 -9.65 -19.15
CA PHE A 62 1.14 -10.53 -18.03
C PHE A 62 -0.08 -10.73 -17.14
N LEU A 63 -1.27 -10.31 -17.59
CA LEU A 63 -2.54 -10.48 -16.89
C LEU A 63 -3.48 -11.39 -17.70
N PRO A 64 -4.49 -12.01 -17.06
CA PRO A 64 -5.65 -12.55 -17.76
C PRO A 64 -6.38 -11.46 -18.54
N GLU A 65 -6.99 -11.81 -19.67
CA GLU A 65 -7.71 -10.85 -20.53
C GLU A 65 -8.78 -10.06 -19.76
N SER A 66 -9.50 -10.72 -18.85
CA SER A 66 -10.51 -10.13 -17.97
C SER A 66 -9.97 -9.04 -17.02
N PHE A 67 -8.67 -9.04 -16.74
CA PHE A 67 -8.01 -8.04 -15.88
C PHE A 67 -7.14 -7.05 -16.67
N GLY A 68 -7.10 -7.13 -18.01
CA GLY A 68 -6.25 -6.26 -18.84
C GLY A 68 -6.55 -4.76 -18.66
N LEU A 69 -7.82 -4.40 -18.43
CA LEU A 69 -8.24 -3.02 -18.14
C LEU A 69 -7.73 -2.47 -16.79
N LEU A 70 -7.32 -3.36 -15.88
CA LEU A 70 -6.77 -2.98 -14.56
C LEU A 70 -5.25 -2.87 -14.58
N ALA A 71 -4.61 -3.04 -15.73
CA ALA A 71 -3.18 -2.81 -15.84
C ALA A 71 -2.85 -1.39 -15.32
N TYR A 72 -1.77 -1.29 -14.55
CA TYR A 72 -1.25 -0.07 -13.93
C TYR A 72 -2.16 0.55 -12.87
N ALA A 73 -3.24 -0.11 -12.46
CA ALA A 73 -3.97 0.31 -11.27
C ALA A 73 -3.03 0.26 -10.05
N ASP A 74 -3.16 1.26 -9.16
CA ASP A 74 -2.41 1.30 -7.89
C ASP A 74 -3.03 0.34 -6.87
N MET A 75 -3.05 -0.93 -7.25
CA MET A 75 -3.52 -2.04 -6.47
C MET A 75 -2.82 -3.32 -6.95
N PRO A 76 -2.68 -4.32 -6.10
CA PRO A 76 -2.21 -5.63 -6.51
C PRO A 76 -3.17 -6.27 -7.53
N LEU A 77 -2.61 -7.02 -8.48
CA LEU A 77 -3.35 -7.49 -9.65
C LEU A 77 -3.43 -9.02 -9.71
N PRO A 78 -4.62 -9.61 -9.88
CA PRO A 78 -4.80 -11.05 -10.00
C PRO A 78 -4.10 -11.62 -11.23
N LEU A 79 -3.39 -12.74 -11.04
CA LEU A 79 -2.64 -13.39 -12.12
C LEU A 79 -3.45 -14.45 -12.88
N HIS A 80 -4.63 -14.81 -12.36
CA HIS A 80 -5.60 -15.72 -12.97
C HIS A 80 -6.99 -15.50 -12.41
N GLU A 81 -7.97 -16.07 -13.11
CA GLU A 81 -9.33 -16.21 -12.63
C GLU A 81 -9.41 -17.43 -11.71
N ALA A 82 -9.49 -17.16 -10.41
CA ALA A 82 -9.79 -18.13 -9.37
C ALA A 82 -10.50 -17.40 -8.22
N PRO A 83 -11.15 -18.11 -7.30
CA PRO A 83 -11.69 -17.49 -6.07
C PRO A 83 -10.60 -16.80 -5.22
N HIS A 84 -9.36 -17.31 -5.28
CA HIS A 84 -8.22 -16.86 -4.47
C HIS A 84 -6.94 -16.80 -5.32
N PRO A 85 -6.84 -15.85 -6.27
CA PRO A 85 -5.74 -15.83 -7.20
C PRO A 85 -4.50 -15.22 -6.55
N THR A 86 -3.33 -15.83 -6.76
CA THR A 86 -2.07 -15.14 -6.52
C THR A 86 -2.03 -13.80 -7.26
N THR A 87 -1.49 -12.77 -6.61
CA THR A 87 -1.37 -11.44 -7.20
C THR A 87 0.08 -11.04 -7.42
N MET A 88 0.22 -10.10 -8.32
CA MET A 88 1.39 -9.26 -8.44
C MET A 88 1.20 -8.02 -7.54
N PRO A 89 2.28 -7.45 -6.96
CA PRO A 89 2.21 -6.15 -6.30
C PRO A 89 1.64 -5.07 -7.23
N SER A 90 1.21 -3.93 -6.67
CA SER A 90 0.87 -2.77 -7.50
C SER A 90 2.05 -2.38 -8.39
N ALA A 91 1.76 -1.65 -9.47
CA ALA A 91 2.81 -1.11 -10.31
C ALA A 91 3.75 -0.18 -9.52
N ARG A 92 3.23 0.65 -8.62
CA ARG A 92 4.02 1.61 -7.83
C ARG A 92 5.03 0.91 -6.92
N CYS A 93 4.60 -0.12 -6.20
CA CYS A 93 5.47 -0.82 -5.28
C CYS A 93 6.40 -1.82 -5.94
N LEU A 94 5.98 -2.41 -7.05
CA LEU A 94 6.88 -3.18 -7.88
C LEU A 94 8.03 -2.29 -8.38
N ILE A 95 7.72 -1.13 -8.95
CA ILE A 95 8.75 -0.24 -9.49
C ILE A 95 9.69 0.29 -8.42
N ALA A 96 9.16 0.69 -7.26
CA ALA A 96 10.00 1.08 -6.13
C ALA A 96 10.97 -0.04 -5.70
N ALA A 97 10.49 -1.29 -5.63
CA ALA A 97 11.33 -2.43 -5.29
C ALA A 97 12.40 -2.72 -6.35
N LEU A 98 12.07 -2.58 -7.63
CA LEU A 98 13.00 -2.79 -8.74
C LEU A 98 14.06 -1.69 -8.79
N ASP A 99 13.70 -0.44 -8.50
CA ASP A 99 14.64 0.68 -8.52
C ASP A 99 15.69 0.57 -7.40
N LEU A 100 15.34 -0.06 -6.26
CA LEU A 100 16.29 -0.42 -5.19
C LEU A 100 17.38 -1.42 -5.62
N LEU A 101 17.20 -2.11 -6.75
CA LEU A 101 18.22 -3.02 -7.30
C LEU A 101 19.34 -2.29 -8.02
N GLU A 102 19.24 -0.98 -8.23
CA GLU A 102 20.29 -0.16 -8.87
C GLU A 102 20.69 -0.76 -10.23
N LEU A 103 19.69 -0.90 -11.10
CA LEU A 103 19.81 -1.64 -12.36
C LEU A 103 20.70 -0.92 -13.38
N HIS A 104 21.56 -1.69 -14.05
CA HIS A 104 22.30 -1.30 -15.24
C HIS A 104 22.59 -2.54 -16.09
N GLY A 105 22.96 -2.34 -17.36
CA GLY A 105 23.28 -3.43 -18.27
C GLY A 105 24.41 -4.34 -17.76
N GLY A 106 24.29 -5.65 -18.04
CA GLY A 106 25.31 -6.66 -17.73
C GLY A 106 25.21 -7.32 -16.35
N LEU A 107 24.25 -6.93 -15.51
CA LEU A 107 24.00 -7.58 -14.22
C LEU A 107 23.32 -8.95 -14.39
N ARG A 108 23.77 -9.94 -13.64
CA ARG A 108 23.08 -11.23 -13.45
C ARG A 108 22.05 -11.11 -12.35
N ILE A 109 20.79 -11.34 -12.66
CA ILE A 109 19.68 -11.11 -11.74
C ILE A 109 18.90 -12.40 -11.48
N LEU A 110 18.66 -12.67 -10.19
CA LEU A 110 17.71 -13.70 -9.76
C LEU A 110 16.42 -13.06 -9.28
N VAL A 111 15.28 -13.59 -9.74
CA VAL A 111 13.95 -13.26 -9.24
C VAL A 111 13.36 -14.51 -8.58
N GLU A 112 13.16 -14.45 -7.27
CA GLU A 112 12.48 -15.49 -6.51
C GLU A 112 10.99 -15.12 -6.38
N GLY A 113 10.11 -15.95 -6.97
CA GLY A 113 8.67 -15.72 -6.99
C GLY A 113 8.22 -14.64 -7.98
N CYS A 114 8.43 -14.85 -9.28
CA CYS A 114 8.16 -13.83 -10.32
C CYS A 114 6.66 -13.54 -10.55
N ARG A 115 5.75 -14.26 -9.87
CA ARG A 115 4.32 -13.87 -9.77
C ARG A 115 3.72 -13.50 -11.12
N GLY A 116 3.87 -14.39 -12.11
CA GLY A 116 3.25 -14.23 -13.43
C GLY A 116 4.11 -13.57 -14.50
N GLY A 117 5.36 -13.20 -14.20
CA GLY A 117 6.40 -12.94 -15.22
C GLY A 117 6.76 -11.48 -15.46
N TYR A 118 5.91 -10.54 -15.06
CA TYR A 118 6.12 -9.12 -15.34
C TYR A 118 7.40 -8.53 -14.69
N PRO A 119 7.71 -8.79 -13.40
CA PRO A 119 8.96 -8.33 -12.80
C PRO A 119 10.20 -8.83 -13.56
N GLY A 120 10.19 -10.11 -13.96
CA GLY A 120 11.27 -10.71 -14.72
C GLY A 120 11.43 -10.10 -16.11
N ALA A 121 10.32 -9.75 -16.78
CA ALA A 121 10.35 -9.07 -18.07
C ALA A 121 10.88 -7.64 -17.97
N LEU A 122 10.49 -6.88 -16.93
CA LEU A 122 11.03 -5.55 -16.67
C LEU A 122 12.55 -5.59 -16.47
N LEU A 123 13.03 -6.56 -15.71
CA LEU A 123 14.46 -6.76 -15.48
C LEU A 123 15.18 -7.19 -16.77
N ALA A 124 14.59 -8.13 -17.52
CA ALA A 124 15.16 -8.64 -18.77
C ALA A 124 15.29 -7.56 -19.84
N GLU A 125 14.36 -6.61 -19.92
CA GLU A 125 14.45 -5.46 -20.83
C GLU A 125 15.63 -4.53 -20.48
N VAL A 126 16.03 -4.46 -19.20
CA VAL A 126 17.18 -3.64 -18.76
C VAL A 126 18.51 -4.37 -18.93
N VAL A 127 18.61 -5.62 -18.44
CA VAL A 127 19.90 -6.32 -18.34
C VAL A 127 20.14 -7.34 -19.46
N GLY A 128 19.12 -7.62 -20.27
CA GLY A 128 19.11 -8.68 -21.26
C GLY A 128 18.47 -9.96 -20.72
N PRO A 129 17.63 -10.66 -21.50
CA PRO A 129 16.88 -11.82 -21.03
C PRO A 129 17.76 -13.00 -20.58
N GLU A 130 18.92 -13.21 -21.20
CA GLU A 130 19.86 -14.28 -20.82
C GLU A 130 20.47 -14.09 -19.42
N GLN A 131 20.44 -12.86 -18.90
CA GLN A 131 21.01 -12.52 -17.60
C GLN A 131 20.00 -12.67 -16.45
N VAL A 132 18.73 -12.93 -16.77
CA VAL A 132 17.67 -13.07 -15.77
C VAL A 132 17.35 -14.54 -15.55
N VAL A 133 17.37 -14.94 -14.28
CA VAL A 133 16.87 -16.24 -13.83
C VAL A 133 15.67 -16.02 -12.93
N VAL A 134 14.58 -16.71 -13.23
CA VAL A 134 13.37 -16.73 -12.40
C VAL A 134 13.29 -18.08 -11.71
N VAL A 135 13.03 -18.07 -10.41
CA VAL A 135 12.70 -19.29 -9.66
C VAL A 135 11.24 -19.23 -9.25
N GLU A 136 10.47 -20.21 -9.72
CA GLU A 136 9.05 -20.35 -9.45
C GLU A 136 8.75 -21.81 -9.09
N THR A 137 8.60 -22.06 -7.80
CA THR A 137 8.48 -23.42 -7.24
C THR A 137 7.13 -24.04 -7.58
N ASN A 138 6.05 -23.24 -7.58
CA ASN A 138 4.72 -23.71 -7.94
C ASN A 138 4.64 -24.04 -9.45
N PRO A 139 4.29 -25.28 -9.84
CA PRO A 139 4.28 -25.70 -11.24
C PRO A 139 3.33 -24.90 -12.14
N GLU A 140 2.13 -24.56 -11.66
CA GLU A 140 1.14 -23.83 -12.44
C GLU A 140 1.57 -22.38 -12.68
N ARG A 141 2.08 -21.71 -11.64
CA ARG A 141 2.64 -20.36 -11.76
C ARG A 141 3.86 -20.34 -12.67
N ARG A 142 4.71 -21.36 -12.59
CA ARG A 142 5.89 -21.49 -13.45
C ARG A 142 5.50 -21.62 -14.92
N ASN A 143 4.56 -22.51 -15.24
CA ASN A 143 4.08 -22.70 -16.61
C ASN A 143 3.47 -21.40 -17.17
N ARG A 144 2.68 -20.70 -16.36
CA ARG A 144 2.10 -19.41 -16.76
C ARG A 144 3.15 -18.34 -16.99
N THR A 145 4.16 -18.28 -16.12
CA THR A 145 5.29 -17.36 -16.25
C THR A 145 6.03 -17.62 -17.56
N ILE A 146 6.37 -18.87 -17.86
CA ILE A 146 7.01 -19.25 -19.12
C ILE A 146 6.18 -18.79 -20.32
N GLN A 147 4.88 -19.13 -20.35
CA GLN A 147 3.99 -18.77 -21.46
C GLN A 147 3.91 -17.25 -21.68
N ARG A 148 3.72 -16.48 -20.61
CA ARG A 148 3.62 -15.01 -20.69
C ARG A 148 4.94 -14.36 -21.10
N MET A 149 6.07 -14.83 -20.57
CA MET A 149 7.38 -14.33 -20.95
C MET A 149 7.69 -14.62 -22.42
N GLN A 150 7.40 -15.83 -22.90
CA GLN A 150 7.54 -16.18 -24.32
C GLN A 150 6.64 -15.33 -25.22
N ALA A 151 5.37 -15.15 -24.86
CA ALA A 151 4.43 -14.32 -25.62
C ALA A 151 4.86 -12.83 -25.66
N ALA A 152 5.57 -12.36 -24.63
CA ALA A 152 6.11 -11.02 -24.55
C ALA A 152 7.52 -10.86 -25.19
N GLY A 153 8.10 -11.92 -25.76
CA GLY A 153 9.41 -11.88 -26.42
C GLY A 153 10.62 -12.05 -25.47
N PHE A 154 10.41 -12.63 -24.29
CA PHE A 154 11.44 -12.89 -23.28
C PHE A 154 11.68 -14.40 -23.09
N ASP A 155 11.74 -15.16 -24.17
CA ASP A 155 11.91 -16.62 -24.18
C ASP A 155 13.29 -17.08 -23.68
N ALA A 156 14.30 -16.22 -23.76
CA ALA A 156 15.65 -16.49 -23.25
C ALA A 156 15.77 -16.39 -21.71
N VAL A 157 14.74 -15.91 -21.01
CA VAL A 157 14.74 -15.88 -19.53
C VAL A 157 14.61 -17.29 -18.97
N ARG A 158 15.56 -17.68 -18.12
CA ARG A 158 15.59 -19.02 -17.51
C ARG A 158 14.60 -19.10 -16.36
N VAL A 159 13.48 -19.81 -16.56
CA VAL A 159 12.48 -20.04 -15.50
C VAL A 159 12.65 -21.46 -14.91
N LEU A 160 13.07 -21.54 -13.65
CA LEU A 160 13.48 -22.77 -12.97
C LEU A 160 12.51 -23.16 -11.83
N ALA A 161 12.44 -24.46 -11.53
CA ALA A 161 11.62 -25.00 -10.44
C ALA A 161 12.30 -24.93 -9.06
N SER A 162 13.61 -24.67 -9.02
CA SER A 162 14.41 -24.61 -7.81
C SER A 162 15.60 -23.68 -8.00
N LEU A 163 16.21 -23.26 -6.88
CA LEU A 163 17.36 -22.36 -6.89
C LEU A 163 18.56 -23.03 -7.58
N PRO A 164 19.15 -22.39 -8.61
CA PRO A 164 20.36 -22.91 -9.26
C PRO A 164 21.58 -22.75 -8.35
N ASP A 165 22.62 -23.54 -8.62
CA ASP A 165 23.91 -23.44 -7.96
C ASP A 165 24.83 -22.43 -8.67
N GLU A 166 24.39 -21.17 -8.69
CA GLU A 166 25.13 -20.04 -9.27
C GLU A 166 24.89 -18.78 -8.44
N THR A 167 25.72 -17.75 -8.65
CA THR A 167 25.63 -16.47 -7.94
C THR A 167 25.10 -15.36 -8.83
N PHE A 168 24.50 -14.35 -8.21
CA PHE A 168 23.83 -13.25 -8.87
C PHE A 168 24.24 -11.92 -8.25
N ASP A 169 24.43 -10.91 -9.10
CA ASP A 169 24.82 -9.55 -8.67
C ASP A 169 23.68 -8.88 -7.91
N ARG A 170 22.44 -9.15 -8.33
CA ARG A 170 21.21 -8.68 -7.71
C ARG A 170 20.23 -9.82 -7.54
N ILE A 171 19.53 -9.85 -6.40
CA ILE A 171 18.44 -10.80 -6.17
C ILE A 171 17.21 -10.02 -5.71
N LEU A 172 16.07 -10.27 -6.36
CA LEU A 172 14.76 -9.79 -5.92
C LEU A 172 13.97 -10.95 -5.33
N VAL A 173 13.48 -10.77 -4.10
CA VAL A 173 12.67 -11.76 -3.41
C VAL A 173 11.24 -11.24 -3.28
N LEU A 174 10.32 -11.87 -4.01
CA LEU A 174 8.89 -11.54 -4.00
C LEU A 174 8.05 -12.64 -3.34
N ASP A 175 8.57 -13.86 -3.20
CA ASP A 175 7.92 -14.93 -2.45
C ASP A 175 8.44 -15.03 -1.01
N ALA A 176 7.91 -15.98 -0.24
CA ALA A 176 8.12 -16.05 1.21
C ALA A 176 9.51 -16.59 1.61
N THR A 177 10.43 -16.73 0.66
CA THR A 177 11.76 -17.29 0.88
C THR A 177 12.56 -16.42 1.84
N PRO A 178 13.00 -16.94 3.01
CA PRO A 178 13.76 -16.16 3.96
C PRO A 178 15.08 -15.66 3.33
N PRO A 179 15.37 -14.35 3.38
CA PRO A 179 16.56 -13.78 2.73
C PRO A 179 17.89 -14.45 3.13
N ARG A 180 17.98 -14.93 4.37
CA ARG A 180 19.15 -15.65 4.90
C ARG A 180 19.48 -16.93 4.11
N GLN A 181 18.48 -17.57 3.49
CA GLN A 181 18.69 -18.78 2.68
C GLN A 181 19.33 -18.46 1.32
N LEU A 182 19.29 -17.20 0.89
CA LEU A 182 19.79 -16.75 -0.41
C LEU A 182 21.18 -16.12 -0.32
N VAL A 183 21.77 -15.98 0.87
CA VAL A 183 23.09 -15.35 1.07
C VAL A 183 24.18 -16.03 0.23
N SER A 184 24.15 -17.36 0.12
CA SER A 184 25.10 -18.13 -0.70
C SER A 184 24.96 -17.88 -2.22
N ARG A 185 23.83 -17.31 -2.65
CA ARG A 185 23.52 -16.96 -4.04
C ARG A 185 23.85 -15.51 -4.37
N ILE A 186 24.15 -14.67 -3.39
CA ILE A 186 24.61 -13.30 -3.61
C ILE A 186 26.07 -13.36 -4.08
N ALA A 187 26.36 -12.74 -5.24
CA ALA A 187 27.73 -12.50 -5.70
C ALA A 187 28.51 -11.64 -4.69
N ASP A 188 29.83 -11.62 -4.83
CA ASP A 188 30.70 -10.83 -3.96
C ASP A 188 31.58 -9.92 -4.84
N PRO A 189 31.25 -8.61 -4.96
CA PRO A 189 30.18 -7.89 -4.28
C PRO A 189 28.80 -8.11 -4.90
N GLY A 190 27.75 -8.01 -4.09
CA GLY A 190 26.36 -8.13 -4.55
C GLY A 190 25.35 -7.87 -3.44
N PHE A 191 24.07 -7.79 -3.78
CA PHE A 191 23.03 -7.68 -2.75
C PHE A 191 21.70 -8.25 -3.20
N LEU A 192 20.82 -8.48 -2.22
CA LEU A 192 19.42 -8.79 -2.46
C LEU A 192 18.50 -7.74 -1.85
N ILE A 193 17.32 -7.61 -2.43
CA ILE A 193 16.19 -6.85 -1.88
C ILE A 193 15.05 -7.84 -1.62
N ALA A 194 14.50 -7.78 -0.42
CA ALA A 194 13.37 -8.60 0.00
C ALA A 194 12.39 -7.79 0.87
N ARG A 195 11.16 -8.29 0.99
CA ARG A 195 10.20 -7.77 1.98
C ARG A 195 10.65 -8.18 3.40
N GLY A 196 10.65 -7.23 4.32
CA GLY A 196 10.88 -7.50 5.75
C GLY A 196 9.68 -8.20 6.40
N ARG A 197 9.94 -9.01 7.44
CA ARG A 197 8.87 -9.58 8.29
C ARG A 197 8.75 -8.71 9.54
N GLY A 198 7.65 -7.96 9.66
CA GLY A 198 7.41 -7.05 10.79
C GLY A 198 5.94 -6.62 10.86
N VAL A 199 5.54 -6.06 12.01
CA VAL A 199 4.12 -5.82 12.37
C VAL A 199 3.44 -4.73 11.50
N HIS A 200 4.25 -4.01 10.73
CA HIS A 200 3.82 -3.22 9.59
C HIS A 200 4.70 -3.66 8.44
N ASP A 201 4.18 -4.42 7.48
CA ASP A 201 4.89 -4.99 6.34
C ASP A 201 5.45 -3.94 5.33
N LEU A 202 5.81 -2.76 5.85
CA LEU A 202 6.19 -1.53 5.16
C LEU A 202 7.72 -1.37 5.08
N ALA A 203 8.47 -2.43 5.37
CA ALA A 203 9.93 -2.43 5.48
C ALA A 203 10.57 -3.28 4.39
N PHE A 204 11.60 -2.75 3.71
CA PHE A 204 12.48 -3.53 2.86
C PHE A 204 13.71 -4.00 3.64
N VAL A 205 14.18 -5.19 3.28
CA VAL A 205 15.43 -5.75 3.75
C VAL A 205 16.42 -5.79 2.59
N LYS A 206 17.56 -5.10 2.74
CA LYS A 206 18.72 -5.20 1.85
C LYS A 206 19.79 -6.02 2.56
N LEU A 207 20.14 -7.18 2.02
CA LEU A 207 21.29 -7.96 2.46
C LEU A 207 22.42 -7.74 1.46
N ILE A 208 23.51 -7.15 1.92
CA ILE A 208 24.68 -6.80 1.11
C ILE A 208 25.79 -7.79 1.44
N ARG A 209 26.41 -8.36 0.41
CA ARG A 209 27.60 -9.17 0.52
C ARG A 209 28.78 -8.44 -0.11
N ASN A 210 29.85 -8.25 0.64
CA ASN A 210 31.06 -7.61 0.15
C ASN A 210 32.28 -8.12 0.93
N SER A 211 33.31 -8.56 0.22
CA SER A 211 34.60 -9.02 0.76
C SER A 211 34.45 -10.11 1.83
N GLY A 212 33.50 -11.04 1.64
CA GLY A 212 33.20 -12.13 2.55
C GLY A 212 32.29 -11.76 3.73
N GLU A 213 31.97 -10.49 3.93
CA GLU A 213 31.08 -10.02 4.99
C GLU A 213 29.64 -9.86 4.48
N THR A 214 28.66 -10.09 5.37
CA THR A 214 27.23 -9.88 5.08
C THR A 214 26.65 -8.84 6.02
N LEU A 215 26.10 -7.76 5.46
CA LEU A 215 25.39 -6.71 6.21
C LEU A 215 23.89 -6.78 5.89
N GLN A 216 23.05 -6.76 6.94
CA GLN A 216 21.61 -6.60 6.78
C GLN A 216 21.19 -5.19 7.14
N ILE A 217 20.48 -4.52 6.23
CA ILE A 217 19.86 -3.23 6.43
C ILE A 217 18.35 -3.41 6.31
N THR A 218 17.61 -2.84 7.25
CA THR A 218 16.14 -2.75 7.18
C THR A 218 15.77 -1.27 7.14
N PHE A 219 14.92 -0.90 6.19
CA PHE A 219 14.51 0.48 5.99
C PHE A 219 13.05 0.58 5.59
N ASN A 220 12.43 1.67 6.04
CA ASN A 220 11.02 1.96 5.84
C ASN A 220 10.83 3.25 5.03
N GLU A 221 11.91 3.83 4.49
CA GLU A 221 11.88 5.02 3.64
C GLU A 221 12.75 4.80 2.39
N ALA A 222 12.35 5.35 1.26
CA ALA A 222 13.14 5.31 0.02
C ALA A 222 14.42 6.13 0.20
N PRO A 223 15.61 5.61 -0.19
CA PRO A 223 16.86 6.37 -0.07
C PRO A 223 16.81 7.63 -0.95
N SER A 224 16.91 8.82 -0.32
CA SER A 224 16.97 10.09 -1.02
C SER A 224 18.29 10.22 -1.79
N ALA A 225 18.27 10.00 -3.10
CA ALA A 225 19.35 10.46 -3.96
C ALA A 225 19.08 11.93 -4.28
N ALA A 226 19.94 12.82 -3.82
CA ALA A 226 19.98 14.17 -4.39
C ALA A 226 20.26 14.02 -5.88
N VAL A 227 19.34 14.49 -6.73
CA VAL A 227 19.61 14.60 -8.16
C VAL A 227 20.75 15.62 -8.30
N GLU A 228 21.90 15.19 -8.84
CA GLU A 228 23.01 16.10 -9.09
C GLU A 228 22.51 17.26 -9.98
N GLY A 229 22.41 18.46 -9.39
CA GLY A 229 21.99 19.68 -10.06
C GLY A 229 20.62 20.25 -9.68
N SER A 230 19.78 19.58 -8.87
CA SER A 230 18.54 20.18 -8.36
C SER A 230 18.76 20.82 -6.99
N ARG A 231 18.38 22.09 -6.83
CA ARG A 231 18.44 22.83 -5.55
C ARG A 231 17.33 22.44 -4.55
N ASP A 232 16.46 21.51 -4.89
CA ASP A 232 15.36 21.08 -4.03
C ASP A 232 15.75 19.77 -3.32
N GLU A 233 15.80 19.82 -1.99
CA GLU A 233 15.93 18.64 -1.13
C GLU A 233 14.68 17.76 -1.32
N VAL A 234 14.83 16.62 -2.01
CA VAL A 234 13.76 15.62 -2.14
C VAL A 234 13.54 14.98 -0.77
N THR A 235 12.37 15.20 -0.19
CA THR A 235 11.98 14.62 1.11
C THR A 235 11.98 13.09 1.01
N PRO A 236 12.60 12.34 1.94
CA PRO A 236 12.56 10.88 1.96
C PRO A 236 11.11 10.39 1.94
N VAL A 237 10.81 9.44 1.06
CA VAL A 237 9.44 8.91 0.97
C VAL A 237 9.29 7.73 1.90
N ASP A 238 8.45 7.89 2.93
CA ASP A 238 8.04 6.82 3.83
C ASP A 238 7.30 5.74 3.05
N PHE A 239 7.91 4.57 2.94
CA PHE A 239 7.31 3.38 2.35
C PHE A 239 5.99 3.05 3.08
N GLY A 240 5.88 3.30 4.38
CA GLY A 240 4.64 3.11 5.11
C GLY A 240 3.46 3.94 4.60
N ARG A 241 3.71 5.13 4.06
CA ARG A 241 2.66 5.96 3.40
C ARG A 241 2.32 5.48 1.99
N LEU A 242 3.27 4.85 1.29
CA LEU A 242 3.04 4.19 -0.01
C LEU A 242 2.17 2.93 0.15
N PHE A 243 2.50 2.09 1.13
CA PHE A 243 1.95 0.75 1.32
C PHE A 243 0.66 0.71 2.16
N ALA A 244 0.27 1.81 2.84
CA ALA A 244 -0.96 1.87 3.64
C ALA A 244 -2.25 1.63 2.85
N VAL A 245 -2.25 1.88 1.53
CA VAL A 245 -3.36 1.54 0.63
C VAL A 245 -3.24 0.11 0.08
N GLU A 246 -2.04 -0.46 0.06
CA GLU A 246 -1.76 -1.80 -0.48
C GLU A 246 -2.02 -2.93 0.49
N ASP A 247 -1.82 -2.70 1.80
CA ASP A 247 -2.06 -3.71 2.85
C ASP A 247 -3.55 -4.03 3.09
N LEU A 248 -4.48 -3.32 2.45
CA LEU A 248 -5.88 -3.76 2.38
C LEU A 248 -6.20 -4.49 1.07
N LEU A 249 -5.54 -4.11 -0.03
CA LEU A 249 -5.91 -4.51 -1.38
C LEU A 249 -5.19 -5.80 -1.83
N ALA A 250 -3.94 -6.01 -1.41
CA ALA A 250 -3.19 -7.25 -1.65
C ALA A 250 -3.83 -8.43 -0.95
N HIS A 251 -4.23 -8.18 0.29
CA HIS A 251 -4.75 -9.18 1.20
C HIS A 251 -6.20 -9.56 0.87
N ALA A 252 -6.97 -8.64 0.27
CA ALA A 252 -8.32 -8.91 -0.22
C ALA A 252 -8.38 -9.76 -1.50
N TRP A 253 -7.34 -9.73 -2.35
CA TRP A 253 -7.34 -10.44 -3.64
C TRP A 253 -6.46 -11.68 -3.70
N GLU A 254 -5.45 -11.85 -2.84
CA GLU A 254 -4.57 -13.03 -2.88
C GLU A 254 -5.13 -14.31 -2.25
N GLY A 255 -6.30 -14.24 -1.58
CA GLY A 255 -6.72 -15.32 -0.67
C GLY A 255 -5.65 -15.67 0.37
N ARG A 256 -4.74 -14.72 0.65
CA ARG A 256 -3.75 -14.77 1.72
C ARG A 256 -4.28 -14.29 3.07
N VAL A 257 -5.58 -14.10 3.15
CA VAL A 257 -6.34 -14.59 4.29
C VAL A 257 -6.28 -16.14 4.26
N THR A 258 -5.09 -16.74 4.41
CA THR A 258 -4.97 -18.20 4.38
C THR A 258 -5.59 -18.76 5.66
N GLY A 259 -6.00 -20.02 5.73
CA GLY A 259 -6.33 -20.66 7.01
C GLY A 259 -5.24 -20.57 8.10
N HIS A 260 -4.07 -19.95 7.84
CA HIS A 260 -3.09 -19.54 8.83
C HIS A 260 -3.04 -18.02 9.12
N TYR A 261 -3.41 -17.14 8.19
CA TYR A 261 -3.56 -15.70 8.45
C TYR A 261 -4.98 -15.31 8.85
N ASP A 262 -5.99 -15.98 8.33
CA ASP A 262 -7.32 -16.00 8.90
C ASP A 262 -7.25 -16.56 10.31
N GLN A 263 -6.46 -17.62 10.54
CA GLN A 263 -6.17 -18.07 11.90
C GLN A 263 -5.33 -17.04 12.66
N HIS A 264 -4.28 -16.42 12.11
CA HIS A 264 -3.49 -15.39 12.83
C HIS A 264 -4.30 -14.13 13.15
N PHE A 265 -5.17 -13.67 12.27
CA PHE A 265 -6.05 -12.52 12.47
C PHE A 265 -7.20 -12.90 13.41
N ARG A 266 -7.78 -14.10 13.26
CA ARG A 266 -8.68 -14.67 14.26
C ARG A 266 -7.97 -14.90 15.58
N ASP A 267 -6.69 -15.25 15.61
CA ASP A 267 -5.88 -15.50 16.82
C ASP A 267 -5.57 -14.17 17.46
N ILE A 268 -5.20 -13.14 16.70
CA ILE A 268 -5.03 -11.77 17.18
C ILE A 268 -6.34 -11.29 17.81
N VAL A 269 -7.47 -11.49 17.14
CA VAL A 269 -8.80 -11.12 17.65
C VAL A 269 -9.21 -11.99 18.84
N VAL A 270 -9.04 -13.31 18.79
CA VAL A 270 -9.37 -14.27 19.85
C VAL A 270 -8.49 -14.04 21.07
N GLU A 271 -7.19 -13.80 20.91
CA GLU A 271 -6.25 -13.47 21.97
C GLU A 271 -6.59 -12.11 22.59
N THR A 272 -6.91 -11.10 21.77
CA THR A 272 -7.34 -9.77 22.24
C THR A 272 -8.65 -9.83 23.03
N PHE A 273 -9.55 -10.75 22.68
CA PHE A 273 -10.86 -10.94 23.31
C PHE A 273 -10.95 -12.25 24.14
N ALA A 274 -9.82 -12.84 24.55
CA ALA A 274 -9.82 -14.13 25.27
C ALA A 274 -10.52 -14.02 26.64
N GLY A 275 -10.50 -12.84 27.25
CA GLY A 275 -11.23 -12.49 28.46
C GLY A 275 -12.65 -11.94 28.23
N GLY A 276 -13.16 -11.99 26.99
CA GLY A 276 -14.40 -11.34 26.57
C GLY A 276 -14.21 -9.91 26.06
N PRO A 277 -15.31 -9.21 25.74
CA PRO A 277 -15.32 -7.78 25.41
C PRO A 277 -14.63 -6.95 26.49
N LEU A 278 -14.16 -5.76 26.11
CA LEU A 278 -13.51 -4.87 27.06
C LEU A 278 -14.51 -4.37 28.11
N ASP A 279 -14.36 -4.81 29.36
CA ASP A 279 -15.06 -4.20 30.50
C ASP A 279 -14.23 -3.07 31.10
N LEU A 280 -14.69 -1.84 30.88
CA LEU A 280 -14.02 -0.62 31.34
C LEU A 280 -13.85 -0.57 32.87
N ASN A 281 -14.73 -1.22 33.64
CA ASN A 281 -14.66 -1.21 35.11
C ASN A 281 -13.65 -2.23 35.66
N ALA A 282 -13.36 -3.27 34.89
CA ALA A 282 -12.47 -4.37 35.28
C ALA A 282 -11.10 -4.32 34.59
N PHE A 283 -10.90 -3.43 33.62
CA PHE A 283 -9.65 -3.33 32.87
C PHE A 283 -8.49 -2.76 33.71
N ASP A 284 -7.44 -3.56 33.89
CA ASP A 284 -6.20 -3.17 34.58
C ASP A 284 -5.00 -3.23 33.62
N ALA A 285 -4.54 -2.06 33.17
CA ALA A 285 -3.41 -1.93 32.24
C ALA A 285 -2.08 -2.48 32.80
N ALA A 286 -1.92 -2.58 34.13
CA ALA A 286 -0.69 -3.03 34.76
C ALA A 286 -0.47 -4.55 34.68
N GLN A 287 -1.54 -5.31 34.38
CA GLN A 287 -1.49 -6.77 34.29
C GLN A 287 -1.16 -7.28 32.87
N GLU A 288 -1.07 -6.40 31.87
CA GLU A 288 -0.78 -6.76 30.48
C GLU A 288 0.57 -6.17 29.99
N PRO A 289 1.30 -6.84 29.08
CA PRO A 289 2.53 -6.30 28.50
C PRO A 289 2.22 -5.10 27.58
N CYS A 290 2.36 -3.87 28.08
CA CYS A 290 1.76 -2.66 27.49
C CYS A 290 2.02 -2.47 25.98
N LYS A 291 3.27 -2.57 25.51
CA LYS A 291 3.62 -2.26 24.11
C LYS A 291 3.08 -3.29 23.11
N ASP A 292 3.34 -4.57 23.37
CA ASP A 292 2.91 -5.64 22.46
C ASP A 292 1.39 -5.84 22.51
N ALA A 293 0.79 -5.68 23.70
CA ALA A 293 -0.66 -5.75 23.86
C ALA A 293 -1.40 -4.58 23.21
N ALA A 294 -0.89 -3.35 23.33
CA ALA A 294 -1.46 -2.19 22.64
C ALA A 294 -1.44 -2.40 21.13
N ARG A 295 -0.29 -2.82 20.61
CA ARG A 295 -0.11 -3.09 19.18
C ARG A 295 -1.06 -4.17 18.68
N ARG A 296 -1.17 -5.30 19.41
CA ARG A 296 -2.10 -6.39 19.05
C ARG A 296 -3.55 -5.90 19.05
N ALA A 297 -3.96 -5.13 20.06
CA ALA A 297 -5.30 -4.58 20.17
C ALA A 297 -5.61 -3.61 19.01
N PHE A 298 -4.67 -2.73 18.64
CA PHE A 298 -4.81 -1.85 17.48
C PHE A 298 -5.00 -2.65 16.18
N GLN A 299 -4.21 -3.71 15.99
CA GLN A 299 -4.33 -4.57 14.81
C GLN A 299 -5.69 -5.29 14.76
N ALA A 300 -6.13 -5.87 15.89
CA ALA A 300 -7.45 -6.48 16.01
C ALA A 300 -8.56 -5.49 15.64
N ALA A 301 -8.47 -4.26 16.13
CA ALA A 301 -9.43 -3.21 15.89
C ALA A 301 -9.53 -2.83 14.40
N TYR A 302 -8.38 -2.69 13.73
CA TYR A 302 -8.32 -2.39 12.31
C TYR A 302 -8.93 -3.50 11.43
N ILE A 303 -8.66 -4.76 11.78
CA ILE A 303 -9.23 -5.94 11.11
C ILE A 303 -10.75 -5.94 11.26
N LEU A 304 -11.25 -5.75 12.49
CA LEU A 304 -12.68 -5.74 12.79
C LEU A 304 -13.39 -4.57 12.11
N GLN A 305 -12.78 -3.38 12.09
CA GLN A 305 -13.30 -2.20 11.40
C GLN A 305 -13.44 -2.48 9.89
N SER A 306 -12.41 -3.09 9.29
CA SER A 306 -12.42 -3.46 7.87
C SER A 306 -13.45 -4.55 7.54
N ALA A 307 -13.73 -5.43 8.50
CA ALA A 307 -14.78 -6.45 8.41
C ALA A 307 -16.21 -5.91 8.66
N GLY A 308 -16.33 -4.65 9.09
CA GLY A 308 -17.61 -4.03 9.46
C GLY A 308 -18.13 -4.43 10.85
N GLU A 309 -17.33 -5.11 11.66
CA GLU A 309 -17.65 -5.44 13.06
C GLU A 309 -17.31 -4.25 13.97
N LEU A 310 -18.02 -3.14 13.76
CA LEU A 310 -17.63 -1.82 14.27
C LEU A 310 -17.60 -1.76 15.80
N GLU A 311 -18.55 -2.39 16.50
CA GLU A 311 -18.61 -2.37 17.97
C GLU A 311 -17.39 -3.05 18.59
N ARG A 312 -17.01 -4.22 18.05
CA ARG A 312 -15.81 -4.94 18.48
C ARG A 312 -14.55 -4.19 18.09
N ALA A 313 -14.55 -3.49 16.95
CA ALA A 313 -13.46 -2.63 16.57
C ALA A 313 -13.26 -1.48 17.57
N ALA A 314 -14.34 -0.85 18.02
CA ALA A 314 -14.30 0.21 19.04
C ALA A 314 -13.71 -0.31 20.36
N ASP A 315 -14.16 -1.48 20.84
CA ASP A 315 -13.61 -2.10 22.05
C ASP A 315 -12.09 -2.36 21.94
N ALA A 316 -11.64 -2.86 20.79
CA ALA A 316 -10.23 -3.15 20.56
C ALA A 316 -9.38 -1.88 20.43
N TYR A 317 -9.90 -0.81 19.81
CA TYR A 317 -9.24 0.50 19.79
C TYR A 317 -9.15 1.10 21.19
N GLU A 318 -10.21 1.05 21.98
CA GLU A 318 -10.22 1.51 23.38
C GLU A 318 -9.20 0.74 24.24
N ARG A 319 -9.09 -0.59 24.05
CA ARG A 319 -8.05 -1.40 24.72
C ARG A 319 -6.64 -0.94 24.33
N SER A 320 -6.40 -0.72 23.04
CA SER A 320 -5.12 -0.20 22.54
C SER A 320 -4.76 1.15 23.18
N ILE A 321 -5.72 2.09 23.18
CA ILE A 321 -5.58 3.44 23.73
C ILE A 321 -5.21 3.40 25.22
N ARG A 322 -5.83 2.51 26.00
CA ARG A 322 -5.55 2.40 27.44
C ARG A 322 -4.17 1.81 27.74
N LEU A 323 -3.65 0.96 26.86
CA LEU A 323 -2.33 0.35 27.00
C LEU A 323 -1.21 1.27 26.52
N ALA A 324 -1.41 1.94 25.38
CA ALA A 324 -0.50 2.92 24.83
C ALA A 324 -1.26 3.92 23.94
N PRO A 325 -1.59 5.13 24.44
CA PRO A 325 -2.32 6.11 23.64
C PRO A 325 -1.47 6.63 22.49
N SER A 326 -2.06 6.73 21.31
CA SER A 326 -1.45 7.35 20.12
C SER A 326 -2.46 8.18 19.35
N GLY A 327 -1.99 9.17 18.60
CA GLY A 327 -2.86 9.98 17.74
C GLY A 327 -3.59 9.13 16.71
N GLU A 328 -2.93 8.11 16.18
CA GLU A 328 -3.49 7.15 15.23
C GLU A 328 -4.59 6.32 15.87
N ALA A 329 -4.36 5.73 17.06
CA ALA A 329 -5.36 4.90 17.74
C ALA A 329 -6.67 5.68 17.98
N HIS A 330 -6.57 6.91 18.48
CA HIS A 330 -7.73 7.79 18.65
C HIS A 330 -8.38 8.17 17.31
N THR A 331 -7.61 8.43 16.25
CA THR A 331 -8.17 8.77 14.92
C THR A 331 -8.94 7.62 14.31
N PHE A 332 -8.37 6.41 14.34
CA PHE A 332 -9.05 5.22 13.82
C PHE A 332 -10.25 4.80 14.69
N HIS A 333 -10.21 5.07 15.99
CA HIS A 333 -11.37 4.93 16.87
C HIS A 333 -12.49 5.92 16.48
N ALA A 334 -12.14 7.18 16.22
CA ALA A 334 -13.07 8.18 15.72
C ALA A 334 -13.71 7.76 14.38
N TRP A 335 -12.92 7.21 13.46
CA TRP A 335 -13.44 6.69 12.19
C TRP A 335 -14.45 5.56 12.41
N THR A 336 -14.18 4.67 13.37
CA THR A 336 -15.11 3.61 13.77
C THR A 336 -16.45 4.18 14.23
N PHE A 337 -16.45 5.19 15.10
CA PHE A 337 -17.67 5.87 15.52
C PHE A 337 -18.38 6.57 14.35
N SER A 338 -17.63 7.17 13.43
CA SER A 338 -18.23 7.81 12.25
C SER A 338 -18.93 6.80 11.33
N PHE A 339 -18.37 5.59 11.16
CA PHE A 339 -19.03 4.52 10.41
C PHE A 339 -20.31 4.01 11.08
N MET A 340 -20.42 4.17 12.40
CA MET A 340 -21.67 3.94 13.15
C MET A 340 -22.64 5.14 13.12
N GLY A 341 -22.27 6.26 12.48
CA GLY A 341 -23.04 7.51 12.50
C GLY A 341 -22.97 8.29 13.83
N ARG A 342 -22.06 7.91 14.74
CA ARG A 342 -21.86 8.55 16.05
C ARG A 342 -20.85 9.70 15.94
N TYR A 343 -21.24 10.76 15.24
CA TYR A 343 -20.33 11.86 14.90
C TYR A 343 -19.83 12.66 16.11
N ASP A 344 -20.65 12.89 17.14
CA ASP A 344 -20.19 13.60 18.34
C ASP A 344 -19.12 12.81 19.10
N ASP A 345 -19.26 11.48 19.21
CA ASP A 345 -18.24 10.61 19.80
C ASP A 345 -16.96 10.61 18.96
N ALA A 346 -17.08 10.58 17.63
CA ALA A 346 -15.95 10.67 16.73
C ALA A 346 -15.17 12.00 16.89
N ILE A 347 -15.89 13.12 17.07
CA ILE A 347 -15.27 14.43 17.33
C ILE A 347 -14.48 14.42 18.63
N GLU A 348 -15.03 13.86 19.71
CA GLU A 348 -14.33 13.78 20.99
C GLU A 348 -13.08 12.89 20.91
N GLU A 349 -13.13 11.78 20.18
CA GLU A 349 -11.94 10.96 19.92
C GLU A 349 -10.88 11.70 19.08
N CYS A 350 -11.28 12.43 18.04
CA CYS A 350 -10.32 13.27 17.30
C CYS A 350 -9.69 14.35 18.18
N LYS A 351 -10.42 14.96 19.12
CA LYS A 351 -9.83 15.90 20.09
C LYS A 351 -8.79 15.23 20.99
N ARG A 352 -9.03 13.98 21.39
CA ARG A 352 -8.04 13.18 22.14
C ARG A 352 -6.82 12.87 21.28
N ALA A 353 -6.99 12.53 20.00
CA ALA A 353 -5.89 12.35 19.06
C ALA A 353 -4.99 13.60 18.98
N ILE A 354 -5.60 14.79 18.90
CA ILE A 354 -4.91 16.08 18.87
C ILE A 354 -4.18 16.36 20.18
N ALA A 355 -4.77 16.01 21.33
CA ALA A 355 -4.11 16.17 22.62
C ALA A 355 -2.86 15.29 22.75
N VAL A 356 -2.85 14.11 22.12
CA VAL A 356 -1.70 13.18 22.11
C VAL A 356 -0.63 13.64 21.11
N ASP A 357 -1.01 14.01 19.88
CA ASP A 357 -0.11 14.52 18.86
C ASP A 357 -0.72 15.75 18.16
N PRO A 358 -0.40 16.97 18.64
CA PRO A 358 -0.92 18.20 18.04
C PRO A 358 -0.45 18.42 16.59
N SER A 359 0.62 17.76 16.17
CA SER A 359 1.15 17.90 14.80
C SER A 359 0.34 17.11 13.77
N PHE A 360 -0.42 16.10 14.21
CA PHE A 360 -1.13 15.16 13.35
C PHE A 360 -2.40 15.79 12.77
N GLY A 361 -2.41 16.07 11.46
CA GLY A 361 -3.49 16.86 10.85
C GLY A 361 -4.77 16.10 10.51
N ASN A 362 -4.74 14.76 10.42
CA ASN A 362 -5.92 13.94 10.10
C ASN A 362 -7.11 14.25 11.03
N PRO A 363 -6.96 14.20 12.38
CA PRO A 363 -8.02 14.57 13.32
C PRO A 363 -8.70 15.93 13.06
N TYR A 364 -7.93 16.95 12.71
CA TYR A 364 -8.46 18.29 12.47
C TYR A 364 -9.37 18.31 11.23
N ASN A 365 -8.96 17.64 10.16
CA ASN A 365 -9.79 17.48 8.97
C ASN A 365 -11.06 16.67 9.29
N ASP A 366 -10.92 15.61 10.07
CA ASP A 366 -12.00 14.68 10.36
C ASP A 366 -13.07 15.33 11.25
N ILE A 367 -12.68 16.12 12.27
CA ILE A 367 -13.62 16.96 13.03
C ILE A 367 -14.39 17.90 12.08
N GLY A 368 -13.69 18.56 11.16
CA GLY A 368 -14.31 19.42 10.16
C GLY A 368 -15.32 18.66 9.29
N ALA A 369 -14.98 17.45 8.84
CA ALA A 369 -15.86 16.60 8.06
C ALA A 369 -17.11 16.17 8.86
N TYR A 370 -16.94 15.74 10.12
CA TYR A 370 -18.06 15.34 10.98
C TYR A 370 -18.99 16.51 11.31
N LEU A 371 -18.44 17.70 11.52
CA LEU A 371 -19.23 18.91 11.71
C LEU A 371 -20.03 19.30 10.45
N ILE A 372 -19.52 19.02 9.24
CA ILE A 372 -20.30 19.17 7.99
C ILE A 372 -21.48 18.21 7.98
N GLU A 373 -21.27 16.93 8.33
CA GLU A 373 -22.34 15.93 8.37
C GLU A 373 -23.40 16.27 9.44
N LEU A 374 -23.01 16.92 10.54
CA LEU A 374 -23.90 17.46 11.56
C LEU A 374 -24.52 18.83 11.19
N ASN A 375 -24.23 19.37 10.00
CA ASN A 375 -24.66 20.70 9.55
C ASN A 375 -24.20 21.87 10.46
N ARG A 376 -23.12 21.69 11.23
CA ARG A 376 -22.47 22.67 12.12
C ARG A 376 -21.36 23.41 11.38
N LEU A 377 -21.74 24.07 10.29
CA LEU A 377 -20.82 24.57 9.27
C LEU A 377 -19.85 25.65 9.76
N ASP A 378 -20.29 26.53 10.66
CA ASP A 378 -19.43 27.59 11.22
C ASP A 378 -18.34 27.03 12.12
N GLU A 379 -18.64 25.95 12.84
CA GLU A 379 -17.68 25.27 13.70
C GLU A 379 -16.65 24.49 12.90
N ALA A 380 -17.01 23.97 11.70
CA ALA A 380 -16.12 23.18 10.86
C ALA A 380 -14.92 23.97 10.32
N ILE A 381 -15.12 25.25 9.97
CA ILE A 381 -14.11 26.10 9.31
C ILE A 381 -12.78 26.16 10.07
N PRO A 382 -12.73 26.57 11.37
CA PRO A 382 -11.47 26.68 12.08
C PRO A 382 -10.72 25.34 12.16
N TRP A 383 -11.41 24.20 12.29
CA TRP A 383 -10.77 22.88 12.29
C TRP A 383 -10.12 22.55 10.96
N LEU A 384 -10.79 22.83 9.84
CA LEU A 384 -10.25 22.60 8.51
C LEU A 384 -9.06 23.52 8.20
N GLU A 385 -9.07 24.76 8.69
CA GLU A 385 -7.94 25.70 8.58
C GLU A 385 -6.73 25.23 9.40
N GLN A 386 -6.96 24.67 10.60
CA GLN A 386 -5.90 24.05 11.40
C GLN A 386 -5.33 22.80 10.70
N ALA A 387 -6.17 21.97 10.08
CA ALA A 387 -5.71 20.80 9.33
C ALA A 387 -4.70 21.20 8.24
N ILE A 388 -4.99 22.25 7.47
CA ILE A 388 -4.09 22.76 6.41
C ILE A 388 -2.74 23.23 6.97
N SER A 389 -2.72 23.69 8.21
CA SER A 389 -1.52 24.23 8.87
C SER A 389 -0.77 23.18 9.69
N ALA A 390 -1.27 21.95 9.78
CA ALA A 390 -0.72 20.90 10.63
C ALA A 390 0.58 20.32 10.03
N PRO A 391 1.70 20.30 10.78
CA PRO A 391 3.01 19.84 10.27
C PRO A 391 3.00 18.40 9.74
N ARG A 392 2.24 17.51 10.38
CA ARG A 392 2.15 16.09 10.04
C ARG A 392 0.83 15.83 9.33
N TYR A 393 0.65 16.46 8.16
CA TYR A 393 -0.50 16.25 7.29
C TYR A 393 -0.16 16.45 5.82
N CYS A 394 -0.25 15.38 5.04
CA CYS A 394 0.17 15.41 3.63
C CYS A 394 -1.01 15.42 2.66
N CYS A 395 -2.23 15.24 3.16
CA CYS A 395 -3.45 15.18 2.34
C CYS A 395 -4.34 16.42 2.54
N TYR A 396 -3.73 17.60 2.72
CA TYR A 396 -4.46 18.85 3.01
C TYR A 396 -5.35 19.37 1.87
N PHE A 397 -5.25 18.77 0.68
CA PHE A 397 -6.27 18.95 -0.36
C PHE A 397 -7.67 18.50 0.11
N TYR A 398 -7.80 17.47 0.98
CA TYR A 398 -9.09 17.08 1.55
C TYR A 398 -9.68 18.18 2.45
N ALA A 399 -8.85 18.83 3.26
CA ALA A 399 -9.28 19.94 4.10
C ALA A 399 -9.73 21.15 3.25
N HIS A 400 -9.03 21.45 2.16
CA HIS A 400 -9.45 22.45 1.19
C HIS A 400 -10.78 22.10 0.50
N THR A 401 -10.98 20.84 0.12
CA THR A 401 -12.26 20.35 -0.46
C THR A 401 -13.40 20.44 0.56
N ASN A 402 -13.16 20.08 1.81
CA ASN A 402 -14.14 20.22 2.88
C ASN A 402 -14.47 21.69 3.18
N LEU A 403 -13.49 22.61 3.14
CA LEU A 403 -13.77 24.05 3.23
C LEU A 403 -14.63 24.53 2.05
N ALA A 404 -14.36 24.02 0.85
CA ALA A 404 -15.20 24.32 -0.30
C ALA A 404 -16.64 23.82 -0.10
N ARG A 405 -16.84 22.59 0.39
CA ARG A 405 -18.17 22.04 0.74
C ARG A 405 -18.91 22.95 1.71
N VAL A 406 -18.25 23.37 2.80
CA VAL A 406 -18.80 24.31 3.78
C VAL A 406 -19.22 25.62 3.12
N TYR A 407 -18.33 26.24 2.35
CA TYR A 407 -18.63 27.53 1.71
C TYR A 407 -19.73 27.43 0.66
N LEU A 408 -19.82 26.31 -0.08
CA LEU A 408 -20.91 26.07 -1.03
C LEU A 408 -22.27 25.98 -0.31
N GLN A 409 -22.35 25.21 0.78
CA GLN A 409 -23.57 25.09 1.58
C GLN A 409 -24.01 26.42 2.20
N LYS A 410 -23.05 27.27 2.58
CA LYS A 410 -23.31 28.65 3.06
C LYS A 410 -23.57 29.67 1.94
N GLY A 411 -23.54 29.27 0.66
CA GLY A 411 -23.73 30.17 -0.49
C GLY A 411 -22.54 31.09 -0.82
N MET A 412 -21.38 30.90 -0.17
CA MET A 412 -20.17 31.71 -0.35
C MET A 412 -19.31 31.21 -1.52
N ARG A 413 -19.84 31.33 -2.74
CA ARG A 413 -19.27 30.74 -3.97
C ARG A 413 -17.82 31.14 -4.27
N GLU A 414 -17.45 32.41 -4.05
CA GLU A 414 -16.06 32.85 -4.30
C GLU A 414 -15.05 32.23 -3.33
N LYS A 415 -15.42 32.08 -2.05
CA LYS A 415 -14.57 31.39 -1.07
C LYS A 415 -14.45 29.91 -1.41
N ALA A 416 -15.55 29.26 -1.79
CA ALA A 416 -15.54 27.87 -2.24
C ALA A 416 -14.61 27.67 -3.44
N ARG A 417 -14.72 28.54 -4.46
CA ARG A 417 -13.84 28.52 -5.64
C ARG A 417 -12.37 28.64 -5.25
N LYS A 418 -12.04 29.57 -4.34
CA LYS A 418 -10.66 29.75 -3.86
C LYS A 418 -10.14 28.48 -3.17
N SER A 419 -10.96 27.83 -2.34
CA SER A 419 -10.61 26.57 -1.67
C SER A 419 -10.41 25.41 -2.65
N LEU A 420 -11.29 25.26 -3.65
CA LEU A 420 -11.12 24.24 -4.70
C LEU A 420 -9.86 24.45 -5.52
N LEU A 421 -9.56 25.70 -5.89
CA LEU A 421 -8.31 26.03 -6.58
C LEU A 421 -7.09 25.73 -5.71
N ALA A 422 -7.18 25.91 -4.39
CA ALA A 422 -6.11 25.51 -3.47
C ALA A 422 -5.96 23.99 -3.41
N ALA A 423 -7.06 23.23 -3.35
CA ALA A 423 -7.02 21.76 -3.42
C ALA A 423 -6.34 21.28 -4.72
N LEU A 424 -6.71 21.85 -5.87
CA LEU A 424 -6.11 21.53 -7.17
C LEU A 424 -4.65 21.97 -7.31
N ARG A 425 -4.19 23.01 -6.61
CA ARG A 425 -2.75 23.34 -6.61
C ARG A 425 -1.92 22.26 -5.91
N VAL A 426 -2.51 21.62 -4.90
CA VAL A 426 -1.86 20.59 -4.09
C VAL A 426 -1.96 19.24 -4.78
N ASN A 427 -3.11 18.94 -5.37
CA ASN A 427 -3.36 17.74 -6.14
C ASN A 427 -4.10 18.11 -7.44
N PRO A 428 -3.36 18.45 -8.52
CA PRO A 428 -3.94 18.89 -9.80
C PRO A 428 -4.84 17.87 -10.49
N GLU A 429 -4.72 16.60 -10.10
CA GLU A 429 -5.45 15.46 -10.64
C GLU A 429 -6.60 15.00 -9.71
N TYR A 430 -6.97 15.83 -8.74
CA TYR A 430 -8.11 15.57 -7.86
C TYR A 430 -9.43 15.95 -8.58
N GLU A 431 -10.18 14.95 -9.03
CA GLU A 431 -11.48 15.08 -9.74
C GLU A 431 -12.59 15.74 -8.89
#